data_AF-A0A0N0SWJ0-F1
#
_entry.id   AF-A0A0N0SWJ0-F1
#
_cell.length_a   1.000
_cell.length_b   1.000
_cell.length_c   1.000
_cell.angle_alpha   90.00
_cell.angle_beta   90.00
_cell.angle_gamma   90.00
#
_symmetry.space_group_name_H-M   'P 1'
#
loop_
_entity.id
_entity.type
_entity.pdbx_description
1 polymer ?
#
loop_
_entity_poly.entity_id
_entity_poly.type
_entity_poly.pdbx_seq_one_letter_code
_entity_poly.pdbx_strand_id
1 'polypeptide(L)'
;MVQATENLTALTVRLVTTGPHPRLRGWDRLGTEVLDAQPVAGYADLLSRHVGHRLDLAVPSSLAAGVVPGVVIRLRARLAGGEALAEKRPPPGTFAVEPAP
;
A
#
# COMPACT_ATOMS: atom_id res chain seq x y z
N MET A 1 -15.80 22.16 -3.99
CA MET A 1 -15.77 21.21 -2.87
C MET A 1 -15.43 19.85 -3.47
N VAL A 2 -14.22 19.32 -3.25
CA VAL A 2 -13.86 17.97 -3.73
C VAL A 2 -14.40 16.99 -2.71
N GLN A 3 -15.40 16.21 -3.09
CA GLN A 3 -15.92 15.12 -2.28
C GLN A 3 -14.81 14.07 -2.19
N ALA A 4 -14.34 13.78 -0.98
CA ALA A 4 -13.40 12.68 -0.78
C ALA A 4 -14.14 11.37 -1.06
N THR A 5 -13.88 10.76 -2.21
CA THR A 5 -14.41 9.42 -2.50
C THR A 5 -13.76 8.43 -1.55
N GLU A 6 -14.57 7.79 -0.70
CA GLU A 6 -14.12 6.65 0.08
C GLU A 6 -13.70 5.53 -0.87
N ASN A 7 -12.43 5.15 -0.79
CA ASN A 7 -11.82 4.21 -1.72
C ASN A 7 -10.84 3.31 -0.95
N LEU A 8 -10.76 2.07 -1.37
CA LEU A 8 -9.93 1.05 -0.75
C LEU A 8 -9.76 -0.12 -1.72
N THR A 9 -8.52 -0.52 -1.95
CA THR A 9 -8.16 -1.65 -2.82
C THR A 9 -7.22 -2.56 -2.03
N ALA A 10 -7.44 -3.88 -2.09
CA ALA A 10 -6.51 -4.86 -1.56
C ALA A 10 -5.40 -5.09 -2.59
N LEU A 11 -4.14 -4.99 -2.19
CA LEU A 11 -2.98 -5.09 -3.06
C LEU A 11 -2.06 -6.21 -2.59
N THR A 12 -1.52 -6.93 -3.56
CA THR A 12 -0.33 -7.76 -3.40
C THR A 12 0.81 -7.09 -4.14
N VAL A 13 1.86 -6.69 -3.43
CA VAL A 13 2.96 -5.90 -3.99
C VAL A 13 4.30 -6.53 -3.68
N ARG A 14 5.27 -6.39 -4.60
CA ARG A 14 6.67 -6.70 -4.34
C ARG A 14 7.40 -5.44 -3.89
N LEU A 15 8.12 -5.51 -2.77
CA LEU A 15 8.92 -4.39 -2.31
C LEU A 15 10.17 -4.22 -3.18
N VAL A 16 10.42 -3.00 -3.66
CA VAL A 16 11.61 -2.65 -4.45
C VAL A 16 12.54 -1.75 -3.65
N THR A 17 12.00 -0.72 -3.00
CA THR A 17 12.75 0.21 -2.16
C THR A 17 11.97 0.60 -0.92
N THR A 18 12.67 0.96 0.14
CA THR A 18 12.08 1.46 1.39
C THR A 18 12.86 2.67 1.89
N GLY A 19 12.18 3.58 2.57
CA GLY A 19 12.77 4.76 3.19
C GLY A 19 11.73 5.62 3.91
N PRO A 20 12.15 6.61 4.70
CA PRO A 20 11.23 7.49 5.40
C PRO A 20 10.38 8.32 4.43
N HIS A 21 9.10 8.50 4.75
CA HIS A 21 8.23 9.33 3.93
C HIS A 21 8.61 10.81 4.06
N PRO A 22 8.79 11.56 2.96
CA PRO A 22 9.36 12.91 3.00
C PRO A 22 8.47 13.94 3.71
N ARG A 23 7.15 13.67 3.77
CA ARG A 23 6.14 14.59 4.31
C ARG A 23 5.33 14.05 5.49
N LEU A 24 5.37 12.75 5.75
CA LEU A 24 4.46 12.10 6.71
C LEU A 24 5.29 11.45 7.81
N ARG A 25 5.37 12.12 8.97
CA ARG A 25 6.11 11.61 10.12
C ARG A 25 5.49 10.30 10.62
N GLY A 26 6.31 9.27 10.83
CA GLY A 26 5.86 7.94 11.26
C GLY A 26 5.29 7.10 10.11
N TRP A 27 5.54 7.50 8.87
CA TRP A 27 5.28 6.73 7.67
C TRP A 27 6.58 6.54 6.89
N ASP A 28 6.66 5.42 6.21
CA ASP A 28 7.70 5.09 5.25
C ASP A 28 7.09 5.15 3.84
N ARG A 29 7.91 5.50 2.85
CA ARG A 29 7.58 5.39 1.43
C ARG A 29 8.21 4.11 0.91
N LEU A 30 7.36 3.18 0.50
CA LEU A 30 7.76 1.94 -0.15
C LEU A 30 7.61 2.11 -1.66
N GLY A 31 8.70 1.98 -2.40
CA GLY A 31 8.64 1.79 -3.85
C GLY A 31 8.31 0.33 -4.12
N THR A 32 7.19 0.08 -4.80
CA THR A 32 6.67 -1.28 -5.00
C THR A 32 6.31 -1.57 -6.45
N GLU A 33 6.26 -2.85 -6.81
CA GLU A 33 5.62 -3.35 -8.03
C GLU A 33 4.30 -4.01 -7.64
N VAL A 34 3.20 -3.62 -8.28
CA VAL A 34 1.88 -4.19 -7.98
C VAL A 34 1.72 -5.50 -8.75
N LEU A 35 1.63 -6.60 -8.02
CA LEU A 35 1.49 -7.95 -8.58
C LEU A 35 0.03 -8.32 -8.82
N ASP A 36 -0.84 -7.99 -7.87
CA ASP A 36 -2.27 -8.25 -7.93
C ASP A 36 -3.03 -7.17 -7.16
N ALA A 37 -4.30 -6.97 -7.53
CA ALA A 37 -5.20 -6.04 -6.89
C ALA A 37 -6.63 -6.55 -6.92
N GLN A 38 -7.33 -6.43 -5.79
CA GLN A 38 -8.71 -6.86 -5.63
C GLN A 38 -9.56 -5.72 -5.04
N PRO A 39 -10.78 -5.47 -5.56
CA PRO A 39 -11.67 -4.46 -5.00
C PRO A 39 -12.10 -4.85 -3.58
N VAL A 40 -12.26 -3.86 -2.70
CA VAL A 40 -12.83 -4.07 -1.36
C VAL A 40 -14.30 -3.67 -1.38
N ALA A 41 -15.18 -4.60 -1.00
CA ALA A 41 -16.62 -4.37 -1.00
C ALA A 41 -16.99 -3.10 -0.21
N GLY A 42 -17.85 -2.27 -0.81
CA GLY A 42 -18.30 -0.99 -0.23
C GLY A 42 -17.38 0.20 -0.50
N TYR A 43 -16.24 0.01 -1.17
CA TYR A 43 -15.30 1.08 -1.50
C TYR A 43 -15.08 1.21 -3.00
N ALA A 44 -14.76 2.42 -3.45
CA ALA A 44 -14.28 2.61 -4.82
C ALA A 44 -12.89 1.96 -4.99
N ASP A 45 -12.70 1.26 -6.10
CA ASP A 45 -11.41 0.72 -6.49
C ASP A 45 -10.67 1.68 -7.41
N LEU A 46 -9.63 2.32 -6.88
CA LEU A 46 -8.86 3.33 -7.61
C LEU A 46 -7.42 2.89 -7.91
N LEU A 47 -7.00 1.75 -7.36
CA LEU A 47 -5.60 1.29 -7.43
C LEU A 47 -5.41 0.06 -8.31
N SER A 48 -6.45 -0.72 -8.65
CA SER A 48 -6.29 -1.92 -9.49
C SER A 48 -5.76 -1.63 -10.90
N ARG A 49 -5.92 -0.40 -11.39
CA ARG A 49 -5.29 0.04 -12.65
C ARG A 49 -3.76 0.04 -12.63
N HIS A 50 -3.14 -0.10 -11.45
CA HIS A 50 -1.68 -0.12 -11.28
C HIS A 50 -1.09 -1.54 -11.32
N VAL A 51 -1.88 -2.60 -11.50
CA VAL A 51 -1.36 -3.98 -11.66
C VAL A 51 -0.35 -4.03 -12.81
N GLY A 52 0.82 -4.64 -12.56
CA GLY A 52 1.93 -4.70 -13.50
C GLY A 52 2.78 -3.42 -13.57
N HIS A 53 2.49 -2.41 -12.75
CA HIS A 53 3.20 -1.14 -12.71
C HIS A 53 3.86 -0.89 -11.35
N ARG A 54 4.82 0.04 -11.34
CA ARG A 54 5.38 0.56 -10.09
C ARG A 54 4.43 1.54 -9.42
N LEU A 55 4.36 1.45 -8.10
CA LEU A 55 3.56 2.32 -7.25
C LEU A 55 4.34 2.66 -5.99
N ASP A 56 4.41 3.95 -5.67
CA ASP A 56 4.87 4.41 -4.37
C ASP A 56 3.73 4.32 -3.36
N LEU A 57 3.96 3.58 -2.28
CA LEU A 57 3.00 3.38 -1.20
C LEU A 57 3.54 4.01 0.09
N ALA A 58 2.77 4.93 0.67
CA ALA A 58 3.00 5.37 2.04
C ALA A 58 2.45 4.32 3.01
N VAL A 59 3.30 3.77 3.87
CA VAL A 59 2.95 2.73 4.84
C VAL A 59 3.35 3.20 6.25
N PRO A 60 2.56 2.98 7.31
CA PRO A 60 2.99 3.29 8.67
C PRO A 60 4.34 2.63 8.99
N SER A 61 5.32 3.37 9.51
CA SER A 61 6.67 2.83 9.77
C SER A 61 6.64 1.65 10.75
N SER A 62 5.63 1.59 11.64
CA SER A 62 5.43 0.43 12.52
C SER A 62 5.07 -0.86 11.80
N LEU A 63 4.45 -0.77 10.61
CA LEU A 63 4.12 -1.92 9.75
C LEU A 63 5.25 -2.24 8.76
N ALA A 64 6.00 -1.21 8.32
CA ALA A 64 7.14 -1.37 7.43
C ALA A 64 8.44 -1.80 8.15
N ALA A 65 8.45 -1.79 9.48
CA ALA A 65 9.62 -2.14 10.28
C ALA A 65 10.11 -3.57 9.97
N GLY A 66 11.38 -3.69 9.56
CA GLY A 66 12.02 -4.97 9.24
C GLY A 66 11.67 -5.54 7.86
N VAL A 67 10.87 -4.86 7.06
CA VAL A 67 10.55 -5.27 5.69
C VAL A 67 11.72 -4.94 4.77
N VAL A 68 12.21 -5.92 4.02
CA VAL A 68 13.38 -5.80 3.14
C VAL A 68 12.99 -5.92 1.66
N PRO A 69 13.70 -5.25 0.73
CA PRO A 69 13.44 -5.39 -0.71
C PRO A 69 13.39 -6.86 -1.17
N GLY A 70 12.50 -7.15 -2.12
CA GLY A 70 12.27 -8.48 -2.69
C GLY A 70 11.07 -9.21 -2.10
N VAL A 71 10.65 -8.91 -0.86
CA VAL A 71 9.51 -9.58 -0.22
C VAL A 71 8.18 -9.18 -0.86
N VAL A 72 7.18 -10.05 -0.72
CA VAL A 72 5.80 -9.78 -1.12
C VAL A 72 5.03 -9.29 0.09
N ILE A 73 4.28 -8.21 -0.08
CA ILE A 73 3.46 -7.61 0.96
C ILE A 73 2.01 -7.64 0.49
N ARG A 74 1.13 -8.15 1.34
CA ARG A 74 -0.32 -8.06 1.18
C ARG A 74 -0.81 -6.97 2.11
N LEU A 75 -1.51 -5.99 1.56
CA LEU A 75 -2.05 -4.85 2.32
C LEU A 75 -3.31 -4.31 1.66
N ARG A 76 -3.99 -3.38 2.31
CA ARG A 76 -5.03 -2.55 1.67
C ARG A 76 -4.58 -1.10 1.66
N ALA A 77 -4.86 -0.42 0.56
CA ALA A 77 -4.47 0.96 0.34
C ALA A 77 -5.59 1.78 -0.30
N ARG A 78 -5.54 3.08 -0.06
CA ARG A 78 -6.43 4.08 -0.66
C ARG A 78 -5.60 5.14 -1.38
N LEU A 79 -6.18 5.74 -2.40
CA LEU A 79 -5.67 6.94 -3.06
C LEU A 79 -6.20 8.19 -2.36
N ALA A 80 -5.31 9.06 -1.90
CA ALA A 80 -5.66 10.35 -1.30
C ALA A 80 -4.67 11.43 -1.72
N GLY A 81 -5.15 12.52 -2.31
CA GLY A 81 -4.28 13.61 -2.75
C GLY A 81 -3.25 13.20 -3.82
N GLY A 82 -3.55 12.17 -4.62
CA GLY A 82 -2.64 11.61 -5.62
C GLY A 82 -1.61 10.61 -5.09
N GLU A 83 -1.63 10.34 -3.78
CA GLU A 83 -0.70 9.43 -3.11
C GLU A 83 -1.43 8.16 -2.69
N ALA A 84 -0.80 7.00 -2.82
CA ALA A 84 -1.36 5.74 -2.34
C ALA A 84 -0.91 5.50 -0.90
N LEU A 85 -1.86 5.33 0.01
CA LEU A 85 -1.63 5.17 1.44
C LEU A 85 -2.18 3.82 1.90
N ALA A 86 -1.34 3.01 2.53
CA ALA A 86 -1.81 1.83 3.26
C ALA A 86 -2.70 2.25 4.43
N GLU A 87 -3.58 1.35 4.85
CA GLU A 87 -4.36 1.56 6.06
C GLU A 87 -3.45 1.81 7.27
N LYS A 88 -3.77 2.84 8.04
CA LYS A 88 -2.98 3.21 9.24
C LYS A 88 -3.03 2.13 10.33
N ARG A 89 -4.18 1.46 10.45
CA ARG A 89 -4.48 0.42 11.45
C ARG A 89 -5.28 -0.68 10.75
N PRO A 90 -4.62 -1.54 9.96
CA PRO A 90 -5.29 -2.61 9.24
C PRO A 90 -5.94 -3.57 10.24
N PRO A 91 -7.15 -4.08 9.96
CA PRO A 91 -7.70 -5.22 10.70
C PRO A 91 -6.74 -6.42 10.69
N PRO A 92 -6.81 -7.31 11.69
CA PRO A 92 -6.01 -8.52 11.73
C PRO A 92 -6.10 -9.32 10.42
N GLY A 93 -4.95 -9.79 9.91
CA GLY A 93 -4.87 -10.60 8.69
C GLY A 93 -4.97 -9.82 7.37
N THR A 94 -5.16 -8.49 7.39
CA THR A 94 -5.22 -7.66 6.17
C THR A 94 -3.89 -6.99 5.83
N PHE A 95 -2.89 -7.14 6.69
CA PHE A 95 -1.49 -6.82 6.43
C PHE A 95 -0.65 -8.08 6.69
N ALA A 96 0.12 -8.52 5.71
CA ALA A 96 1.02 -9.65 5.82
C ALA A 96 2.27 -9.45 4.97
N VAL A 97 3.41 -9.92 5.47
CA VAL A 97 4.69 -9.96 4.75
C VAL A 97 5.00 -11.41 4.49
N GLU A 98 5.08 -11.78 3.22
CA GLU A 98 5.42 -13.13 2.78
C GLU A 98 6.89 -13.12 2.31
N PRO A 99 7.73 -14.05 2.80
CA PRO A 99 9.10 -14.15 2.34
C PRO A 99 9.12 -14.45 0.84
N ALA A 100 10.09 -13.87 0.13
CA ALA A 100 10.33 -14.26 -1.25
C ALA A 100 10.73 -15.76 -1.28
N PRO A 101 10.20 -16.55 -2.23
CA PRO A 101 10.66 -17.92 -2.44
C PRO A 101 12.13 -17.99 -2.86
#